data_AF-A0A3D0N6U9-F1
#
_entry.id   AF-A0A3D0N6U9-F1
#
_cell.length_a   1.000
_cell.length_b   1.000
_cell.length_c   1.000
_cell.angle_alpha   90.00
_cell.angle_beta   90.00
_cell.angle_gamma   90.00
#
_symmetry.space_group_name_H-M   'P 1'
#
loop_
_entity.id
_entity.type
_entity.pdbx_description
1 polymer ?
#
loop_
_entity_poly.entity_id
_entity_poly.type
_entity_poly.pdbx_seq_one_letter_code
_entity_poly.pdbx_strand_id
1 'polypeptide(L)'
;MTEFASKGLSGVMGYATPRVGLARFNVEAAAEWSWNPDGRNTREFARSWAVREGLARPELFADWAEVLGPVAWTVYGSEWPVGMRRGQPGQVMELLRAGKLPPLGEVLWGIYPAPWGEVHSEEEMTALVGDSSAALHLALQLGDPRFIEETRVVQGYAQSLAALHALKLLAPDGGAFVPGDRSRAAEQFVAYEAGLRQAAHALPRWERAVTGRPPEFTADSVALLDELIAAIRPAVEAML
;
A
#
# COMPACT_ATOMS: atom_id res chain seq x y z
N MET A 1 -9.67 -17.45 -0.45
CA MET A 1 -10.78 -18.38 -0.16
C MET A 1 -10.39 -19.85 -0.30
N THR A 2 -9.45 -20.19 -1.17
CA THR A 2 -8.90 -21.57 -1.31
C THR A 2 -8.42 -22.16 0.02
N GLU A 3 -7.75 -21.37 0.87
CA GLU A 3 -7.32 -21.81 2.20
C GLU A 3 -8.50 -22.24 3.09
N PHE A 4 -9.61 -21.50 3.07
CA PHE A 4 -10.78 -21.84 3.88
C PHE A 4 -11.48 -23.10 3.37
N ALA A 5 -11.60 -23.23 2.05
CA ALA A 5 -12.15 -24.42 1.42
C ALA A 5 -11.28 -25.66 1.69
N SER A 6 -9.96 -25.55 1.56
CA SER A 6 -9.03 -26.66 1.80
C SER A 6 -8.99 -27.10 3.27
N LYS A 7 -9.28 -26.19 4.19
CA LYS A 7 -9.45 -26.46 5.63
C LYS A 7 -10.86 -26.96 6.00
N GLY A 8 -11.75 -27.17 5.02
CA GLY A 8 -13.11 -27.67 5.24
C GLY A 8 -14.04 -26.69 5.97
N LEU A 9 -13.74 -25.39 5.94
CA LEU A 9 -14.61 -24.37 6.52
C LEU A 9 -15.89 -24.21 5.68
N SER A 10 -17.05 -24.18 6.33
CA SER A 10 -18.36 -24.21 5.69
C SER A 10 -19.07 -22.85 5.59
N GLY A 11 -18.42 -21.77 6.02
CA GLY A 11 -18.97 -20.43 5.94
C GLY A 11 -18.00 -19.33 6.37
N VAL A 12 -18.26 -18.12 5.90
CA VAL A 12 -17.56 -16.90 6.31
C VAL A 12 -18.58 -15.93 6.87
N MET A 13 -18.30 -15.39 8.06
CA MET A 13 -19.07 -14.30 8.65
C MET A 13 -18.22 -13.03 8.62
N GLY A 14 -18.76 -11.96 8.03
CA GLY A 14 -18.13 -10.65 7.98
C GLY A 14 -19.03 -9.58 8.57
N TYR A 15 -18.43 -8.56 9.20
CA TYR A 15 -19.13 -7.37 9.67
C TYR A 15 -19.00 -6.24 8.65
N ALA A 16 -20.11 -5.85 8.02
CA ALA A 16 -20.13 -4.74 7.08
C ALA A 16 -20.17 -3.41 7.83
N THR A 17 -19.09 -2.64 7.76
CA THR A 17 -19.07 -1.25 8.25
C THR A 17 -19.64 -0.31 7.18
N PRO A 18 -20.06 0.93 7.52
CA PRO A 18 -20.50 1.91 6.51
C PRO A 18 -19.45 2.19 5.41
N ARG A 19 -18.16 1.94 5.69
CA ARG A 19 -17.05 2.13 4.74
C ARG A 19 -16.94 1.01 3.69
N VAL A 20 -17.75 -0.05 3.79
CA VAL A 20 -17.72 -1.20 2.85
C VAL A 20 -17.94 -0.79 1.40
N GLY A 21 -18.64 0.32 1.16
CA GLY A 21 -18.84 0.88 -0.19
C GLY A 21 -17.54 1.30 -0.88
N LEU A 22 -16.50 1.65 -0.12
CA LEU A 22 -15.17 1.97 -0.64
C LEU A 22 -14.39 0.73 -1.11
N ALA A 23 -14.80 -0.47 -0.68
CA ALA A 23 -14.15 -1.74 -0.99
C ALA A 23 -15.08 -2.68 -1.78
N ARG A 24 -16.05 -2.13 -2.53
CA ARG A 24 -17.11 -2.91 -3.20
C ARG A 24 -16.55 -4.00 -4.11
N PHE A 25 -15.49 -3.72 -4.86
CA PHE A 25 -14.82 -4.71 -5.71
C PHE A 25 -14.37 -5.93 -4.89
N ASN A 26 -13.61 -5.70 -3.81
CA ASN A 26 -13.09 -6.75 -2.93
C ASN A 26 -14.19 -7.51 -2.20
N VAL A 27 -15.28 -6.84 -1.80
CA VAL A 27 -16.42 -7.48 -1.13
C VAL A 27 -17.14 -8.43 -2.07
N GLU A 28 -17.33 -8.03 -3.31
CA GLU A 28 -17.94 -8.90 -4.32
C GLU A 28 -17.00 -10.04 -4.73
N ALA A 29 -15.69 -9.80 -4.76
CA ALA A 29 -14.69 -10.82 -4.99
C ALA A 29 -14.69 -11.86 -3.85
N ALA A 30 -14.76 -11.40 -2.60
CA ALA A 30 -14.93 -12.27 -1.45
C ALA A 30 -16.23 -13.10 -1.54
N ALA A 31 -17.33 -12.49 -2.00
CA ALA A 31 -18.58 -13.21 -2.24
C ALA A 31 -18.41 -14.29 -3.33
N GLU A 32 -17.86 -13.95 -4.50
CA GLU A 32 -17.61 -14.88 -5.62
C GLU A 32 -16.85 -16.12 -5.17
N TRP A 33 -15.70 -15.93 -4.51
CA TRP A 33 -14.86 -17.07 -4.13
C TRP A 33 -15.29 -17.75 -2.83
N SER A 34 -16.26 -17.21 -2.10
CA SER A 34 -16.80 -17.86 -0.91
C SER A 34 -17.69 -19.05 -1.18
N TRP A 35 -18.41 -19.04 -2.31
CA TRP A 35 -19.27 -20.15 -2.71
C TRP A 35 -18.61 -21.08 -3.73
N ASN A 36 -17.68 -20.57 -4.55
CA ASN A 36 -16.92 -21.37 -5.51
C ASN A 36 -15.45 -20.87 -5.63
N PRO A 37 -14.52 -21.42 -4.84
CA PRO A 37 -13.11 -21.03 -4.89
C PRO A 37 -12.42 -21.41 -6.21
N ASP A 38 -12.94 -22.41 -6.94
CA ASP A 38 -12.44 -22.88 -8.24
C ASP A 38 -13.23 -22.28 -9.43
N GLY A 39 -13.98 -21.19 -9.17
CA GLY A 39 -14.77 -20.48 -10.17
C GLY A 39 -13.92 -19.61 -11.10
N ARG A 40 -14.39 -18.40 -11.37
CA ARG A 40 -13.64 -17.43 -12.19
C ARG A 40 -12.27 -17.17 -11.57
N ASN A 41 -11.24 -17.08 -12.41
CA ASN A 41 -9.98 -16.49 -11.97
C ASN A 41 -10.12 -14.96 -11.76
N THR A 42 -9.10 -14.34 -11.15
CA THR A 42 -9.09 -12.91 -10.83
C THR A 42 -9.39 -12.04 -12.06
N ARG A 43 -8.75 -12.31 -13.19
CA ARG A 43 -8.98 -11.63 -14.46
C ARG A 43 -10.42 -11.75 -14.95
N GLU A 44 -10.97 -12.95 -14.99
CA GLU A 44 -12.34 -13.21 -15.45
C GLU A 44 -13.39 -12.51 -14.57
N PHE A 45 -13.17 -12.54 -13.25
CA PHE A 45 -14.00 -11.80 -12.29
C PHE A 45 -13.90 -10.30 -12.53
N ALA A 46 -12.68 -9.75 -12.61
CA ALA A 46 -12.45 -8.32 -12.81
C ALA A 46 -13.10 -7.81 -14.10
N ARG A 47 -12.94 -8.55 -15.20
CA ARG A 47 -13.60 -8.27 -16.47
C ARG A 47 -15.12 -8.27 -16.35
N SER A 48 -15.70 -9.30 -15.72
CA SER A 48 -17.15 -9.41 -15.53
C SER A 48 -17.69 -8.26 -14.68
N TRP A 49 -16.97 -7.88 -13.62
CA TRP A 49 -17.31 -6.75 -12.76
C TRP A 49 -17.29 -5.44 -13.56
N ALA A 50 -16.23 -5.20 -14.33
CA ALA A 50 -16.10 -4.01 -15.17
C ALA A 50 -17.22 -3.85 -16.20
N VAL A 51 -17.66 -4.94 -16.84
CA VAL A 51 -18.81 -4.92 -17.75
C VAL A 51 -20.07 -4.49 -17.00
N ARG A 52 -20.32 -5.04 -15.82
CA ARG A 52 -21.52 -4.72 -15.03
C ARG A 52 -21.50 -3.28 -14.51
N GLU A 53 -20.32 -2.74 -14.19
CA GLU A 53 -20.16 -1.33 -13.79
C GLU A 53 -20.14 -0.36 -14.98
N GLY A 54 -20.30 -0.85 -16.21
CA GLY A 54 -20.36 -0.01 -17.41
C GLY A 54 -19.02 0.63 -17.79
N LEU A 55 -17.89 0.04 -17.40
CA LEU A 55 -16.57 0.54 -17.79
C LEU A 55 -16.37 0.37 -19.30
N ALA A 56 -15.85 1.42 -19.94
CA ALA A 56 -15.64 1.45 -21.39
C ALA A 56 -14.60 0.42 -21.88
N ARG A 57 -13.65 0.02 -21.02
CA ARG A 57 -12.56 -0.92 -21.36
C ARG A 57 -12.41 -2.03 -20.31
N PRO A 58 -13.32 -3.04 -20.31
CA PRO A 58 -13.30 -4.10 -19.31
C PRO A 58 -12.04 -4.97 -19.31
N GLU A 59 -11.46 -5.23 -20.48
CA GLU A 59 -10.21 -6.00 -20.59
C GLU A 59 -9.04 -5.27 -19.93
N LEU A 60 -8.91 -3.96 -20.19
CA LEU A 60 -7.87 -3.13 -19.61
C LEU A 60 -8.05 -3.00 -18.09
N PHE A 61 -9.30 -2.99 -17.60
CA PHE A 61 -9.56 -3.01 -16.18
C PHE A 61 -9.11 -4.33 -15.55
N ALA A 62 -9.34 -5.45 -16.24
CA ALA A 62 -8.88 -6.74 -15.77
C ALA A 62 -7.35 -6.84 -15.75
N ASP A 63 -6.65 -6.27 -16.75
CA ASP A 63 -5.18 -6.11 -16.74
C ASP A 63 -4.72 -5.28 -15.54
N TRP A 64 -5.37 -4.14 -15.30
CA TRP A 64 -5.05 -3.28 -14.17
C TRP A 64 -5.26 -3.99 -12.83
N ALA A 65 -6.34 -4.74 -12.67
CA ALA A 65 -6.65 -5.46 -11.43
C ALA A 65 -5.63 -6.58 -11.15
N GLU A 66 -5.16 -7.29 -12.18
CA GLU A 66 -4.11 -8.32 -12.07
C GLU A 66 -2.78 -7.73 -11.62
N VAL A 67 -2.43 -6.51 -12.07
CA VAL A 67 -1.18 -5.86 -11.69
C VAL A 67 -1.29 -5.16 -10.33
N LEU A 68 -2.34 -4.37 -10.10
CA LEU A 68 -2.48 -3.60 -8.86
C LEU A 68 -2.80 -4.50 -7.65
N GLY A 69 -3.58 -5.56 -7.84
CA GLY A 69 -4.05 -6.43 -6.75
C GLY A 69 -2.91 -6.96 -5.86
N PRO A 70 -1.89 -7.61 -6.43
CA PRO A 70 -0.71 -8.07 -5.68
C PRO A 70 0.06 -6.92 -5.01
N VAL A 71 0.26 -5.80 -5.70
CA VAL A 71 0.96 -4.61 -5.13
C VAL A 71 0.20 -4.08 -3.91
N ALA A 72 -1.11 -3.92 -4.03
CA ALA A 72 -1.98 -3.47 -2.95
C ALA A 72 -1.97 -4.46 -1.78
N TRP A 73 -2.01 -5.77 -2.08
CA TRP A 73 -1.88 -6.81 -1.05
C TRP A 73 -0.57 -6.68 -0.27
N THR A 74 0.56 -6.57 -0.96
CA THR A 74 1.87 -6.43 -0.31
C THR A 74 1.96 -5.18 0.57
N VAL A 75 1.47 -4.03 0.10
CA VAL A 75 1.47 -2.78 0.87
C VAL A 75 0.55 -2.86 2.09
N TYR A 76 -0.69 -3.28 1.89
CA TYR A 76 -1.69 -3.29 2.97
C TYR A 76 -1.52 -4.45 3.94
N GLY A 77 -1.05 -5.62 3.48
CA GLY A 77 -0.68 -6.76 4.32
C GLY A 77 0.55 -6.46 5.19
N SER A 78 1.45 -5.61 4.69
CA SER A 78 2.53 -5.01 5.52
C SER A 78 2.01 -3.96 6.52
N GLU A 79 0.70 -3.73 6.59
CA GLU A 79 0.08 -2.63 7.36
C GLU A 79 0.69 -1.25 7.08
N TRP A 80 1.27 -1.01 5.90
CA TRP A 80 1.88 0.29 5.63
C TRP A 80 0.86 1.28 5.05
N PRO A 81 0.81 2.54 5.54
CA PRO A 81 1.45 3.07 6.74
C PRO A 81 0.60 2.95 8.01
N VAL A 82 -0.62 2.41 7.92
CA VAL A 82 -1.62 2.41 9.00
C VAL A 82 -1.13 1.80 10.32
N GLY A 83 -0.23 0.81 10.25
CA GLY A 83 0.40 0.17 11.41
C GLY A 83 1.16 1.16 12.29
N MET A 84 1.63 2.29 11.74
CA MET A 84 2.30 3.34 12.50
C MET A 84 1.40 4.03 13.53
N ARG A 85 0.07 3.94 13.39
CA ARG A 85 -0.88 4.45 14.40
C ARG A 85 -0.79 3.72 15.73
N ARG A 86 -0.35 2.46 15.72
CA ARG A 86 -0.27 1.64 16.94
C ARG A 86 0.84 2.14 17.88
N GLY A 87 1.80 2.91 17.36
CA GLY A 87 2.94 3.44 18.13
C GLY A 87 3.92 2.38 18.63
N GLN A 88 3.72 1.11 18.26
CA GLN A 88 4.56 -0.04 18.61
C GLN A 88 5.23 -0.58 17.34
N PRO A 89 6.54 -0.90 17.36
CA PRO A 89 7.49 -0.70 18.46
C PRO A 89 7.98 0.74 18.62
N GLY A 90 7.50 1.67 17.80
CA GLY A 90 7.85 3.08 17.84
C GLY A 90 7.49 3.77 16.52
N GLN A 91 7.77 5.06 16.44
CA GLN A 91 7.62 5.80 15.17
C GLN A 91 8.74 5.42 14.20
N VAL A 92 8.41 5.32 12.91
CA VAL A 92 9.31 4.76 11.89
C VAL A 92 10.65 5.50 11.77
N MET A 93 10.66 6.83 11.85
CA MET A 93 11.89 7.63 11.79
C MET A 93 12.76 7.45 13.04
N GLU A 94 12.14 7.23 14.20
CA GLU A 94 12.87 6.93 15.43
C GLU A 94 13.51 5.54 15.38
N LEU A 95 12.80 4.56 14.80
CA LEU A 95 13.34 3.23 14.57
C LEU A 95 14.49 3.25 13.57
N LEU A 96 14.39 4.05 12.50
CA LEU A 96 15.48 4.27 11.55
C LEU A 96 16.71 4.84 12.27
N ARG A 97 16.53 5.95 13.00
CA ARG A 97 17.60 6.63 13.74
C ARG A 97 18.26 5.72 14.78
N ALA A 98 17.52 4.79 15.36
CA ALA A 98 18.03 3.85 16.35
C ALA A 98 18.62 2.55 15.75
N GLY A 99 18.58 2.35 14.43
CA GLY A 99 18.99 1.08 13.80
C GLY A 99 18.07 -0.09 14.14
N LYS A 100 16.79 0.19 14.43
CA LYS A 100 15.81 -0.78 14.95
C LYS A 100 14.71 -1.14 13.97
N LEU A 101 14.81 -0.72 12.70
CA LEU A 101 13.88 -1.18 11.68
C LEU A 101 14.06 -2.69 11.45
N PRO A 102 12.97 -3.47 11.33
CA PRO A 102 13.05 -4.91 11.19
C PRO A 102 13.62 -5.30 9.81
N PRO A 103 14.28 -6.47 9.67
CA PRO A 103 14.53 -7.11 8.37
C PRO A 103 13.29 -7.17 7.48
N LEU A 104 13.50 -7.34 6.17
CA LEU A 104 12.42 -7.60 5.22
C LEU A 104 11.67 -8.90 5.61
N GLY A 105 10.35 -8.88 5.52
CA GLY A 105 9.48 -10.01 5.82
C GLY A 105 9.30 -10.32 7.30
N GLU A 106 9.96 -9.60 8.20
CA GLU A 106 9.82 -9.84 9.64
C GLU A 106 8.52 -9.22 10.17
N VAL A 107 7.71 -10.06 10.81
CA VAL A 107 6.51 -9.63 11.54
C VAL A 107 6.84 -9.61 13.04
N LEU A 108 7.02 -8.42 13.60
CA LEU A 108 7.43 -8.26 14.99
C LEU A 108 6.38 -8.89 15.93
N TRP A 109 6.84 -9.84 16.74
CA TRP A 109 6.03 -10.67 17.65
C TRP A 109 4.85 -11.39 16.96
N GLY A 110 4.92 -11.57 15.63
CA GLY A 110 3.87 -12.20 14.83
C GLY A 110 2.59 -11.37 14.67
N ILE A 111 2.58 -10.09 15.09
CA ILE A 111 1.37 -9.25 15.08
C ILE A 111 1.56 -7.83 14.53
N TYR A 112 2.80 -7.39 14.32
CA TYR A 112 3.13 -6.08 13.75
C TYR A 112 3.93 -6.26 12.45
N PRO A 113 3.27 -6.33 11.29
CA PRO A 113 3.94 -6.51 10.00
C PRO A 113 4.52 -5.20 9.45
N ALA A 114 4.18 -4.05 10.01
CA ALA A 114 4.73 -2.79 9.54
C ALA A 114 6.24 -2.67 9.81
N PRO A 115 7.04 -2.13 8.86
CA PRO A 115 6.59 -1.48 7.63
C PRO A 115 6.46 -2.40 6.39
N TRP A 116 7.03 -3.60 6.38
CA TRP A 116 7.21 -4.40 5.15
C TRP A 116 7.14 -5.91 5.37
N GLY A 117 6.22 -6.36 6.21
CA GLY A 117 6.06 -7.77 6.57
C GLY A 117 5.73 -8.69 5.39
N GLU A 118 5.21 -8.16 4.30
CA GLU A 118 4.91 -8.90 3.06
C GLU A 118 5.97 -8.70 1.95
N VAL A 119 7.06 -7.98 2.24
CA VAL A 119 8.20 -7.84 1.32
C VAL A 119 9.37 -8.60 1.91
N HIS A 120 9.73 -9.72 1.33
CA HIS A 120 10.71 -10.67 1.87
C HIS A 120 12.11 -10.52 1.27
N SER A 121 12.26 -9.80 0.16
CA SER A 121 13.55 -9.56 -0.47
C SER A 121 13.66 -8.20 -1.18
N GLU A 122 14.89 -7.81 -1.54
CA GLU A 122 15.15 -6.60 -2.31
C GLU A 122 14.61 -6.68 -3.74
N GLU A 123 14.59 -7.89 -4.32
CA GLU A 123 13.95 -8.15 -5.62
C GLU A 123 12.44 -7.92 -5.54
N GLU A 124 11.79 -8.39 -4.47
CA GLU A 124 10.36 -8.13 -4.23
C GLU A 124 10.09 -6.64 -4.02
N MET A 125 10.95 -5.92 -3.29
CA MET A 125 10.84 -4.46 -3.14
C MET A 125 10.96 -3.75 -4.49
N THR A 126 11.89 -4.18 -5.34
CA THR A 126 12.09 -3.62 -6.69
C THR A 126 10.90 -3.90 -7.59
N ALA A 127 10.39 -5.14 -7.57
CA ALA A 127 9.19 -5.53 -8.30
C ALA A 127 7.98 -4.72 -7.83
N LEU A 128 7.79 -4.51 -6.52
CA LEU A 128 6.70 -3.71 -5.96
C LEU A 128 6.67 -2.28 -6.55
N VAL A 129 7.83 -1.62 -6.65
CA VAL A 129 7.92 -0.28 -7.25
C VAL A 129 7.69 -0.33 -8.77
N GLY A 130 8.24 -1.32 -9.47
CA GLY A 130 8.02 -1.52 -10.91
C GLY A 130 6.56 -1.75 -11.26
N ASP A 131 5.92 -2.70 -10.58
CA ASP A 131 4.54 -3.11 -10.81
C ASP A 131 3.55 -2.03 -10.41
N SER A 132 3.80 -1.28 -9.32
CA SER A 132 2.98 -0.12 -8.98
C SER A 132 3.02 0.98 -10.06
N SER A 133 4.16 1.12 -10.75
CA SER A 133 4.32 2.05 -11.87
C SER A 133 3.63 1.55 -13.14
N ALA A 134 3.71 0.25 -13.41
CA ALA A 134 2.98 -0.40 -14.51
C ALA A 134 1.45 -0.30 -14.30
N ALA A 135 0.97 -0.54 -13.08
CA ALA A 135 -0.42 -0.35 -12.71
C ALA A 135 -0.87 1.10 -12.94
N LEU A 136 -0.05 2.09 -12.58
CA LEU A 136 -0.41 3.49 -12.81
C LEU A 136 -0.53 3.80 -14.31
N HIS A 137 0.34 3.22 -15.14
CA HIS A 137 0.23 3.36 -16.58
C HIS A 137 -1.11 2.81 -17.11
N LEU A 138 -1.52 1.63 -16.67
CA LEU A 138 -2.82 1.04 -17.02
C LEU A 138 -4.00 1.88 -16.50
N ALA A 139 -3.91 2.40 -15.28
CA ALA A 139 -4.94 3.25 -14.70
C ALA A 139 -5.10 4.57 -15.46
N LEU A 140 -3.99 5.21 -15.85
CA LEU A 140 -3.99 6.40 -16.70
C LEU A 140 -4.59 6.09 -18.07
N GLN A 141 -4.25 4.94 -18.65
CA GLN A 141 -4.87 4.50 -19.88
C GLN A 141 -6.38 4.35 -19.68
N LEU A 142 -6.86 3.68 -18.63
CA LEU A 142 -8.30 3.51 -18.31
C LEU A 142 -9.06 4.84 -18.24
N GLY A 143 -8.42 5.89 -17.71
CA GLY A 143 -8.97 7.24 -17.70
C GLY A 143 -10.08 7.47 -16.67
N ASP A 144 -10.33 6.49 -15.78
CA ASP A 144 -11.31 6.61 -14.71
C ASP A 144 -10.62 7.11 -13.43
N PRO A 145 -11.04 8.25 -12.85
CA PRO A 145 -10.42 8.83 -11.65
C PRO A 145 -10.38 7.88 -10.45
N ARG A 146 -11.33 6.94 -10.34
CA ARG A 146 -11.36 5.98 -9.23
C ARG A 146 -10.08 5.15 -9.19
N PHE A 147 -9.71 4.57 -10.33
CA PHE A 147 -8.57 3.67 -10.43
C PHE A 147 -7.24 4.42 -10.51
N ILE A 148 -7.23 5.62 -11.10
CA ILE A 148 -6.04 6.48 -11.12
C ILE A 148 -5.63 6.88 -9.70
N GLU A 149 -6.58 7.41 -8.91
CA GLU A 149 -6.26 7.89 -7.58
C GLU A 149 -5.99 6.73 -6.60
N GLU A 150 -6.70 5.60 -6.73
CA GLU A 150 -6.37 4.38 -5.97
C GLU A 150 -4.92 3.94 -6.23
N THR A 151 -4.53 3.88 -7.51
CA THR A 151 -3.18 3.47 -7.89
C THR A 151 -2.12 4.44 -7.40
N ARG A 152 -2.40 5.75 -7.41
CA ARG A 152 -1.49 6.77 -6.85
C ARG A 152 -1.26 6.60 -5.35
N VAL A 153 -2.31 6.22 -4.59
CA VAL A 153 -2.17 5.90 -3.17
C VAL A 153 -1.22 4.72 -2.99
N VAL A 154 -1.48 3.60 -3.66
CA VAL A 154 -0.69 2.37 -3.54
C VAL A 154 0.76 2.58 -4.01
N GLN A 155 0.96 3.27 -5.13
CA GLN A 155 2.30 3.60 -5.63
C GLN A 155 3.08 4.49 -4.66
N GLY A 156 2.43 5.51 -4.07
CA GLY A 156 3.07 6.38 -3.09
C GLY A 156 3.57 5.59 -1.87
N TYR A 157 2.75 4.63 -1.42
CA TYR A 157 3.14 3.70 -0.36
C TYR A 157 4.31 2.80 -0.76
N ALA A 158 4.26 2.14 -1.92
CA ALA A 158 5.35 1.32 -2.44
C ALA A 158 6.68 2.09 -2.54
N GLN A 159 6.65 3.30 -3.10
CA GLN A 159 7.84 4.15 -3.22
C GLN A 159 8.39 4.56 -1.85
N SER A 160 7.51 4.88 -0.89
CA SER A 160 7.95 5.20 0.47
C SER A 160 8.58 4.00 1.18
N LEU A 161 8.11 2.77 0.95
CA LEU A 161 8.73 1.56 1.51
C LEU A 161 10.13 1.33 0.95
N ALA A 162 10.28 1.45 -0.37
CA ALA A 162 11.57 1.30 -1.03
C ALA A 162 12.59 2.34 -0.55
N ALA A 163 12.17 3.61 -0.44
CA ALA A 163 13.02 4.69 0.06
C ALA A 163 13.43 4.49 1.52
N LEU A 164 12.48 4.05 2.37
CA LEU A 164 12.75 3.73 3.78
C LEU A 164 13.72 2.55 3.92
N HIS A 165 13.56 1.51 3.10
CA HIS A 165 14.48 0.38 3.09
C HIS A 165 15.89 0.79 2.64
N ALA A 166 15.99 1.64 1.61
CA ALA A 166 17.27 2.19 1.17
C ALA A 166 17.94 3.03 2.28
N LEU A 167 17.20 3.85 3.03
CA LEU A 167 17.72 4.56 4.20
C LEU A 167 18.24 3.61 5.27
N LYS A 168 17.51 2.52 5.55
CA LYS A 168 17.96 1.48 6.49
C LYS A 168 19.29 0.87 6.05
N LEU A 169 19.47 0.56 4.77
CA LEU A 169 20.72 -0.02 4.26
C LEU A 169 21.91 0.95 4.37
N LEU A 170 21.66 2.26 4.29
CA LEU A 170 22.69 3.30 4.45
C LEU A 170 23.07 3.57 5.93
N ALA A 171 22.20 3.21 6.87
CA ALA A 171 22.43 3.36 8.32
C ALA A 171 21.95 2.11 9.09
N PRO A 172 22.61 0.95 8.92
CA PRO A 172 22.15 -0.31 9.52
C PRO A 172 22.12 -0.27 11.05
N ASP A 173 23.06 0.42 11.67
CA ASP A 173 23.15 0.61 13.13
C ASP A 173 22.47 1.91 13.61
N GLY A 174 21.80 2.64 12.71
CA GLY A 174 21.25 3.95 12.97
C GLY A 174 22.31 5.06 13.08
N GLY A 175 21.94 6.16 13.74
CA GLY A 175 22.82 7.32 13.92
C GLY A 175 23.02 8.16 12.66
N ALA A 176 24.09 8.95 12.64
CA ALA A 176 24.40 9.82 11.51
C ALA A 176 24.98 9.02 10.34
N PHE A 177 24.56 9.38 9.12
CA PHE A 177 25.11 8.80 7.90
C PHE A 177 26.58 9.19 7.72
N VAL A 178 27.38 8.22 7.27
CA VAL A 178 28.77 8.47 6.91
C VAL A 178 28.85 9.51 5.77
N PRO A 179 29.88 10.38 5.74
CA PRO A 179 29.94 11.49 4.77
C PRO A 179 29.75 11.08 3.31
N GLY A 180 30.22 9.90 2.91
CA GLY A 180 30.07 9.38 1.55
C GLY A 180 28.64 9.01 1.15
N ASP A 181 27.78 8.69 2.11
CA ASP A 181 26.40 8.26 1.87
C ASP A 181 25.36 9.36 2.07
N ARG A 182 25.74 10.52 2.63
CA ARG A 182 24.82 11.63 2.94
C ARG A 182 24.02 12.11 1.72
N SER A 183 24.64 12.20 0.55
CA SER A 183 23.93 12.61 -0.68
C SER A 183 22.86 11.59 -1.07
N ARG A 184 23.19 10.29 -1.02
CA ARG A 184 22.25 9.20 -1.32
C ARG A 184 21.13 9.16 -0.28
N ALA A 185 21.45 9.32 1.00
CA ALA A 185 20.47 9.38 2.08
C ALA A 185 19.51 10.58 1.90
N ALA A 186 20.02 11.76 1.53
CA ALA A 186 19.19 12.93 1.24
C ALA A 186 18.21 12.66 0.10
N GLU A 187 18.66 12.02 -0.99
CA GLU A 187 17.78 11.61 -2.09
C GLU A 187 16.68 10.64 -1.62
N GLN A 188 17.01 9.69 -0.75
CA GLN A 188 16.02 8.75 -0.22
C GLN A 188 15.02 9.41 0.74
N PHE A 189 15.42 10.38 1.57
CA PHE A 189 14.46 11.15 2.36
C PHE A 189 13.48 11.94 1.48
N VAL A 190 13.97 12.53 0.39
CA VAL A 190 13.12 13.23 -0.59
C VAL A 190 12.15 12.25 -1.25
N ALA A 191 12.62 11.07 -1.67
CA ALA A 191 11.77 10.04 -2.27
C ALA A 191 10.71 9.51 -1.28
N TYR A 192 11.11 9.31 -0.02
CA TYR A 192 10.21 8.90 1.07
C TYR A 192 9.10 9.93 1.28
N GLU A 193 9.46 11.20 1.44
CA GLU A 193 8.49 12.30 1.59
C GLU A 193 7.57 12.40 0.38
N ALA A 194 8.11 12.30 -0.85
CA ALA A 194 7.34 12.39 -2.08
C ALA A 194 6.28 11.29 -2.18
N GLY A 195 6.63 10.05 -1.84
CA GLY A 195 5.69 8.92 -1.82
C GLY A 195 4.53 9.13 -0.83
N LEU A 196 4.85 9.56 0.40
CA LEU A 196 3.83 9.87 1.41
C LEU A 196 2.93 11.03 0.98
N ARG A 197 3.51 12.11 0.44
CA ARG A 197 2.75 13.26 -0.07
C ARG A 197 1.84 12.85 -1.22
N GLN A 198 2.30 12.01 -2.14
CA GLN A 198 1.48 11.52 -3.24
C GLN A 198 0.23 10.82 -2.70
N ALA A 199 0.41 9.90 -1.76
CA ALA A 199 -0.71 9.19 -1.16
C ALA A 199 -1.66 10.13 -0.39
N ALA A 200 -1.12 11.07 0.39
CA ALA A 200 -1.91 12.05 1.14
C ALA A 200 -2.78 12.92 0.21
N HIS A 201 -2.27 13.30 -0.95
CA HIS A 201 -3.05 14.06 -1.94
C HIS A 201 -4.04 13.17 -2.71
N ALA A 202 -3.72 11.90 -2.95
CA ALA A 202 -4.55 10.99 -3.73
C ALA A 202 -5.76 10.46 -2.92
N LEU A 203 -5.59 10.16 -1.63
CA LEU A 203 -6.64 9.62 -0.75
C LEU A 203 -7.99 10.38 -0.81
N PRO A 204 -8.06 11.71 -0.53
CA PRO A 204 -9.33 12.44 -0.58
C PRO A 204 -9.90 12.57 -2.00
N ARG A 205 -9.06 12.49 -3.04
CA ARG A 205 -9.49 12.49 -4.44
C ARG A 205 -10.08 11.14 -4.84
N TRP A 206 -9.46 10.06 -4.40
CA TRP A 206 -9.98 8.70 -4.55
C TRP A 206 -11.34 8.55 -3.88
N GLU A 207 -11.47 8.94 -2.60
CA GLU A 207 -12.74 8.85 -1.89
C GLU A 207 -13.86 9.61 -2.60
N ARG A 208 -13.57 10.83 -3.06
CA ARG A 208 -14.52 11.64 -3.86
C ARG A 208 -14.88 10.96 -5.18
N ALA A 209 -13.91 10.37 -5.87
CA ALA A 209 -14.15 9.67 -7.13
C ALA A 209 -15.03 8.43 -6.94
N VAL A 210 -14.89 7.71 -5.83
CA VAL A 210 -15.68 6.51 -5.52
C VAL A 210 -17.09 6.88 -5.04
N THR A 211 -17.22 7.88 -4.18
CA THR A 211 -18.48 8.19 -3.48
C THR A 211 -19.32 9.26 -4.16
N GLY A 212 -18.71 10.11 -5.01
CA GLY A 212 -19.33 11.32 -5.54
C GLY A 212 -19.58 12.41 -4.49
N ARG A 213 -19.05 12.26 -3.27
CA ARG A 213 -19.28 13.15 -2.12
C ARG A 213 -17.98 13.81 -1.63
N PRO A 214 -18.05 14.89 -0.83
CA PRO A 214 -16.88 15.37 -0.11
C PRO A 214 -16.25 14.26 0.73
N PRO A 215 -14.90 14.19 0.83
CA PRO A 215 -14.21 13.15 1.59
C PRO A 215 -14.45 13.30 3.09
N GLU A 216 -14.72 12.18 3.76
CA GLU A 216 -15.00 12.06 5.19
C GLU A 216 -14.12 10.97 5.83
N PHE A 217 -13.91 9.85 5.14
CA PHE A 217 -13.28 8.65 5.71
C PHE A 217 -11.75 8.62 5.61
N THR A 218 -11.18 9.44 4.73
CA THR A 218 -9.73 9.49 4.51
C THR A 218 -8.99 10.50 5.40
N ALA A 219 -9.70 11.35 6.15
CA ALA A 219 -9.11 12.42 6.97
C ALA A 219 -8.06 11.89 7.96
N ASP A 220 -8.39 10.85 8.74
CA ASP A 220 -7.45 10.25 9.69
C ASP A 220 -6.22 9.65 9.00
N SER A 221 -6.39 9.14 7.77
CA SER A 221 -5.29 8.57 7.00
C SER A 221 -4.36 9.66 6.49
N VAL A 222 -4.92 10.78 6.04
CA VAL A 222 -4.14 11.97 5.67
C VAL A 222 -3.39 12.53 6.87
N ALA A 223 -4.06 12.66 8.03
CA ALA A 223 -3.42 13.13 9.26
C ALA A 223 -2.21 12.27 9.67
N LEU A 224 -2.33 10.94 9.59
CA LEU A 224 -1.21 10.03 9.82
C LEU A 224 -0.05 10.29 8.84
N LEU A 225 -0.34 10.48 7.56
CA LEU A 225 0.70 10.75 6.57
C LEU A 225 1.39 12.09 6.83
N ASP A 226 0.63 13.11 7.23
CA ASP A 226 1.17 14.41 7.60
C ASP A 226 2.06 14.33 8.85
N GLU A 227 1.70 13.51 9.84
CA GLU A 227 2.54 13.21 11.01
C GLU A 227 3.86 12.54 10.60
N LEU A 228 3.79 11.52 9.74
CA LEU A 228 4.97 10.83 9.23
C LEU A 228 5.87 11.78 8.42
N ILE A 229 5.28 12.65 7.58
CA ILE A 229 6.00 13.68 6.82
C ILE A 229 6.66 14.70 7.78
N ALA A 230 5.95 15.14 8.81
CA ALA A 230 6.49 16.09 9.79
C ALA A 230 7.70 15.53 10.55
N ALA A 231 7.74 14.21 10.77
CA ALA A 231 8.85 13.52 11.43
C ALA A 231 10.13 13.41 10.57
N ILE A 232 10.05 13.65 9.26
CA ILE A 232 11.21 13.52 8.34
C ILE A 232 12.26 14.59 8.64
N ARG A 233 11.86 15.85 8.81
CA ARG A 233 12.81 16.97 8.97
C ARG A 233 13.70 16.81 10.22
N PRO A 234 13.18 16.51 11.42
CA PRO A 234 14.03 16.24 12.57
C PRO A 234 14.97 15.05 12.35
N ALA A 235 14.53 14.01 11.63
CA ALA A 235 15.38 12.86 11.31
C ALA A 235 16.52 13.24 10.36
N VAL A 236 16.22 14.03 9.32
CA VAL A 236 17.20 14.59 8.38
C VAL A 236 18.25 15.42 9.14
N GLU A 237 17.82 16.35 10.00
CA GLU A 237 18.72 17.21 10.79
C GLU A 237 19.59 16.41 11.77
N ALA A 238 19.09 15.29 12.28
CA ALA A 238 19.82 14.45 13.21
C ALA A 238 20.79 13.47 12.53
N MET A 239 20.50 13.06 11.29
CA MET A 239 21.23 11.99 10.62
C MET A 239 22.16 12.46 9.49
N LEU A 240 21.89 13.57 8.81
CA LEU A 240 22.76 14.14 7.75
C LEU A 240 23.82 15.11 8.30
#